data_AF-A0A0K1PR23-F1
#
_entry.id   AF-A0A0K1PR23-F1
#
_cell.length_a   1.000
_cell.length_b   1.000
_cell.length_c   1.000
_cell.angle_alpha   90.00
_cell.angle_beta   90.00
_cell.angle_gamma   90.00
#
_symmetry.space_group_name_H-M   'P 1'
#
loop_
_entity.id
_entity.type
_entity.pdbx_description
1 polymer ?
#
loop_
_entity_poly.entity_id
_entity_poly.type
_entity_poly.pdbx_seq_one_letter_code
_entity_poly.pdbx_strand_id
1 'polypeptide(L)'
;MAAPPEKVAEVIDGVLHLFPRPAKPHAAASAALGEELGPPFKRGRGGPGGWILLDEPELHLVDVIIDAWADDVHVRAEPFDAIELDLSVLWADVQL
;
A
#
# COMPACT_ATOMS: atom_id res chain seq x y z
N MET A 1 -2.58 -8.99 -21.91
CA MET A 1 -3.18 -10.27 -21.46
C MET A 1 -4.28 -9.96 -20.46
N ALA A 2 -5.35 -10.74 -20.40
CA ALA A 2 -6.42 -10.53 -19.43
C ALA A 2 -6.35 -11.60 -18.33
N ALA A 3 -6.47 -11.17 -17.07
CA ALA A 3 -6.58 -12.09 -15.94
C ALA A 3 -7.94 -12.83 -15.98
N PRO A 4 -8.01 -14.09 -15.53
CA PRO A 4 -9.28 -14.73 -15.24
C PRO A 4 -10.11 -13.89 -14.25
N PRO A 5 -11.45 -13.84 -14.38
CA PRO A 5 -12.30 -12.93 -13.61
C PRO A 5 -12.24 -13.16 -12.10
N GLU A 6 -11.85 -14.34 -11.64
CA GLU A 6 -11.70 -14.73 -10.23
C GLU A 6 -10.31 -14.45 -9.65
N LYS A 7 -9.41 -13.87 -10.46
CA LYS A 7 -8.02 -13.60 -10.08
C LYS A 7 -7.66 -12.14 -10.25
N VAL A 8 -6.73 -11.70 -9.41
CA VAL A 8 -5.99 -10.45 -9.58
C VAL A 8 -4.67 -10.82 -10.24
N ALA A 9 -4.14 -9.93 -11.08
CA ALA A 9 -2.88 -10.15 -11.77
C ALA A 9 -1.94 -8.96 -11.63
N GLU A 10 -0.65 -9.26 -11.58
CA GLU A 10 0.44 -8.28 -11.63
C GLU A 10 1.42 -8.68 -12.72
N VAL A 11 2.05 -7.70 -13.38
CA VAL A 11 3.12 -7.95 -14.34
C VAL A 11 4.42 -7.38 -13.78
N ILE A 12 5.39 -8.24 -13.47
CA ILE A 12 6.69 -7.89 -12.88
C ILE A 12 7.78 -8.38 -13.82
N ASP A 13 8.65 -7.48 -14.27
CA ASP A 13 9.71 -7.78 -15.25
C ASP A 13 9.20 -8.52 -16.50
N GLY A 14 8.00 -8.15 -16.95
CA GLY A 14 7.32 -8.76 -18.10
C GLY A 14 6.67 -10.12 -17.83
N VAL A 15 6.70 -10.61 -16.59
CA VAL A 15 6.11 -11.89 -16.17
C VAL A 15 4.75 -11.66 -15.49
N LEU A 16 3.72 -12.40 -15.92
CA LEU A 16 2.38 -12.34 -15.33
C LEU A 16 2.28 -13.24 -14.08
N HIS A 17 2.01 -12.63 -12.94
CA HIS A 17 1.69 -13.30 -11.68
C HIS A 17 0.19 -13.24 -11.42
N LEU A 18 -0.40 -14.34 -10.90
CA LEU A 18 -1.82 -14.43 -10.62
C LEU A 18 -2.06 -14.74 -9.14
N PHE A 19 -2.98 -14.01 -8.54
CA PHE A 19 -3.36 -14.13 -7.14
C PHE A 19 -4.84 -14.47 -7.02
N PRO A 20 -5.25 -15.23 -5.98
CA PRO A 20 -6.67 -15.38 -5.67
C PRO A 20 -7.27 -14.00 -5.39
N ARG A 21 -8.54 -13.80 -5.75
CA ARG A 21 -9.24 -12.58 -5.35
C ARG A 21 -9.22 -12.43 -3.82
N PRO A 22 -8.94 -11.23 -3.28
CA PRO A 22 -8.95 -10.99 -1.85
C PRO A 22 -10.26 -11.44 -1.19
N ALA A 23 -10.15 -12.17 -0.09
CA ALA A 23 -11.29 -12.63 0.69
C ALA A 23 -11.78 -11.52 1.65
N LYS A 24 -12.97 -11.71 2.25
CA LYS A 24 -13.56 -10.73 3.19
C LYS A 24 -12.61 -10.22 4.29
N PRO A 25 -11.75 -11.06 4.90
CA PRO A 25 -10.79 -10.56 5.90
C PRO A 25 -9.82 -9.51 5.36
N HIS A 26 -9.41 -9.62 4.09
CA HIS A 26 -8.56 -8.60 3.45
C HIS A 26 -9.29 -7.27 3.31
N ALA A 27 -10.56 -7.32 2.89
CA ALA A 27 -11.39 -6.11 2.76
C ALA A 27 -11.62 -5.44 4.13
N ALA A 28 -11.84 -6.23 5.19
CA ALA A 28 -12.00 -5.71 6.55
C ALA A 28 -10.72 -5.02 7.04
N ALA A 29 -9.55 -5.64 6.86
CA ALA A 29 -8.27 -5.05 7.24
C ALA A 29 -7.97 -3.76 6.45
N SER A 30 -8.27 -3.74 5.14
CA SER A 30 -8.09 -2.55 4.30
C SER A 30 -9.00 -1.40 4.73
N ALA A 31 -10.26 -1.71 5.08
CA ALA A 31 -11.19 -0.71 5.59
C ALA A 31 -10.73 -0.10 6.92
N ALA A 32 -10.31 -0.93 7.88
CA ALA A 32 -9.78 -0.48 9.16
C ALA A 32 -8.55 0.45 8.97
N LEU A 33 -7.63 0.08 8.08
CA LEU A 33 -6.51 0.96 7.71
C LEU A 33 -6.99 2.30 7.14
N GLY A 34 -8.00 2.29 6.28
CA GLY A 34 -8.58 3.51 5.71
C GLY A 34 -9.23 4.43 6.76
N GLU A 35 -9.84 3.86 7.79
CA GLU A 35 -10.45 4.59 8.91
C GLU A 35 -9.39 5.27 9.79
N GLU A 36 -8.29 4.59 10.07
CA GLU A 36 -7.19 5.12 10.89
C GLU A 36 -6.32 6.12 10.11
N LEU A 37 -5.95 5.80 8.88
CA LEU A 37 -5.01 6.60 8.08
C LEU A 37 -5.68 7.77 7.36
N GLY A 38 -6.95 7.63 6.98
CA GLY A 38 -7.67 8.60 6.18
C GLY A 38 -7.78 9.99 6.84
N PRO A 39 -8.25 10.11 8.09
CA PRO A 39 -8.36 11.39 8.77
C PRO A 39 -7.02 12.15 8.90
N PRO A 40 -5.95 11.61 9.51
CA PRO A 40 -4.70 12.36 9.70
C PRO A 40 -3.89 12.56 8.41
N PHE A 41 -3.79 11.56 7.52
CA PHE A 41 -2.85 11.59 6.39
C PHE A 41 -3.46 12.00 5.08
N LYS A 42 -4.67 11.52 4.75
CA LYS A 42 -5.35 11.95 3.53
C LYS A 42 -6.00 13.31 3.71
N ARG A 43 -6.67 13.54 4.84
CA ARG A 43 -7.49 14.74 5.08
C ARG A 43 -6.84 15.81 5.98
N GLY A 44 -5.70 15.53 6.61
CA GLY A 44 -5.01 16.48 7.48
C GLY A 44 -5.74 16.79 8.79
N ARG A 45 -6.65 15.92 9.24
CA ARG A 45 -7.38 16.07 10.51
C ARG A 45 -6.55 15.50 11.64
N GLY A 46 -5.85 16.37 12.39
CA GLY A 46 -4.97 15.94 13.49
C GLY A 46 -3.66 15.31 13.01
N GLY A 47 -3.26 15.56 11.76
CA GLY A 47 -2.05 15.00 11.15
C GLY A 47 -1.59 15.83 9.94
N PRO A 48 -0.52 15.40 9.26
CA PRO A 48 0.17 16.20 8.24
C PRO A 48 -0.65 16.42 6.95
N GLY A 49 -1.61 15.54 6.64
CA GLY A 49 -2.44 15.67 5.44
C GLY A 49 -1.70 15.50 4.11
N GLY A 50 -2.45 15.54 3.00
CA GLY A 50 -1.90 15.59 1.65
C GLY A 50 -1.50 14.25 1.03
N TRP A 51 -1.65 13.12 1.73
CA TRP A 51 -1.28 11.81 1.20
C TRP A 51 -2.33 11.27 0.22
N ILE A 52 -1.86 10.64 -0.84
CA ILE A 52 -2.72 9.87 -1.76
C ILE A 52 -2.76 8.43 -1.25
N LEU A 53 -3.90 8.05 -0.66
CA LEU A 53 -4.19 6.68 -0.22
C LEU A 53 -5.26 6.08 -1.14
N LEU A 54 -4.92 4.97 -1.79
CA LEU A 54 -5.75 4.22 -2.74
C LEU A 54 -5.70 2.72 -2.38
N ASP A 55 -6.86 2.07 -2.41
CA ASP A 55 -6.97 0.61 -2.28
C ASP A 55 -6.83 -0.04 -3.65
N GLU A 56 -6.07 -1.13 -3.70
CA GLU A 56 -5.87 -1.98 -4.90
C GLU A 56 -5.58 -1.19 -6.20
N PRO A 57 -4.68 -0.17 -6.23
CA PRO A 57 -4.42 0.57 -7.46
C PRO A 57 -3.65 -0.29 -8.46
N GLU A 58 -3.99 -0.17 -9.74
CA GLU A 58 -3.12 -0.65 -10.81
C GLU A 58 -2.05 0.41 -11.11
N LEU A 59 -0.79 0.10 -10.80
CA LEU A 59 0.34 1.00 -11.04
C LEU A 59 1.07 0.60 -12.32
N HIS A 60 1.09 1.50 -13.29
CA HIS A 60 1.91 1.36 -14.49
C HIS A 60 3.22 2.10 -14.26
N LEU A 61 4.23 1.38 -13.79
CA LEU A 61 5.57 1.92 -13.61
C LEU A 61 6.30 1.87 -14.95
N VAL A 62 6.56 3.04 -15.52
CA VAL A 62 7.46 3.22 -16.68
C VAL A 62 8.71 3.92 -16.19
N ASP A 63 9.85 3.23 -16.20
CA ASP A 63 11.19 3.73 -15.85
C ASP A 63 11.19 4.90 -14.85
N VAL A 64 10.81 4.62 -13.60
CA VAL A 64 10.93 5.58 -12.51
C VAL A 64 12.19 5.26 -11.71
N ILE A 65 13.25 6.01 -12.00
CA ILE A 65 14.40 6.16 -11.09
C ILE A 65 14.12 7.43 -10.28
N ILE A 66 13.77 7.27 -9.00
CA ILE A 66 13.63 8.42 -8.09
C ILE A 66 15.02 8.91 -7.65
N ASP A 67 15.93 7.97 -7.42
CA ASP A 67 17.37 8.18 -7.29
C ASP A 67 18.06 6.80 -7.45
N ALA A 68 19.36 6.78 -7.71
CA ALA A 68 20.13 5.54 -7.83
C ALA A 68 21.48 5.67 -7.14
N TRP A 69 21.73 4.78 -6.18
CA TRP A 69 22.98 4.68 -5.44
C TRP A 69 23.62 3.32 -5.68
N ALA A 70 24.95 3.27 -5.68
CA ALA A 70 25.75 2.07 -5.91
C ALA A 70 26.92 1.99 -4.92
N ASP A 71 27.50 0.79 -4.78
CA ASP A 71 28.64 0.50 -3.90
C ASP A 71 28.39 0.93 -2.44
N ASP A 72 29.44 1.32 -1.71
CA ASP A 72 29.38 1.60 -0.27
C ASP A 72 28.88 3.03 0.08
N VAL A 73 28.09 3.65 -0.80
CA VAL A 73 27.56 5.00 -0.61
C VAL A 73 26.58 5.01 0.56
N HIS A 74 26.92 5.80 1.59
CA HIS A 74 26.01 6.10 2.69
C HIS A 74 25.07 7.22 2.26
N VAL A 75 23.80 6.88 2.04
CA VAL A 75 22.75 7.86 1.74
C VAL A 75 21.93 8.17 2.99
N ARG A 76 21.70 9.46 3.26
CA ARG A 76 20.56 9.89 4.07
C ARG A 76 19.38 10.08 3.13
N ALA A 77 18.56 9.05 3.00
CA ALA A 77 17.16 9.30 2.68
C ALA A 77 16.56 9.94 3.93
N GLU A 78 16.15 11.20 3.85
CA GLU A 78 15.32 11.80 4.91
C GLU A 78 14.11 10.87 5.07
N PRO A 79 13.92 10.23 6.23
CA PRO A 79 12.75 9.41 6.43
C PRO A 79 11.54 10.34 6.29
N PHE A 80 10.50 9.89 5.60
CA PHE A 80 9.18 10.40 5.91
C PHE A 80 8.99 10.23 7.43
N ASP A 81 8.41 11.22 8.11
CA ASP A 81 8.18 11.13 9.55
C ASP A 81 7.58 9.74 9.85
N ALA A 82 8.31 8.93 10.62
CA ALA A 82 7.85 7.59 10.97
C ALA A 82 6.73 7.75 11.99
N ILE A 83 5.57 7.17 11.70
CA ILE A 83 4.39 7.30 12.56
C ILE A 83 4.05 5.93 13.12
N GLU A 84 3.86 5.88 14.44
CA GLU A 84 3.42 4.68 15.12
C GLU A 84 1.95 4.38 14.76
N LEU A 85 1.72 3.15 14.30
CA LEU A 85 0.40 2.60 14.01
C LEU A 85 0.11 1.50 15.02
N ASP A 86 -0.95 1.65 15.80
CA ASP A 86 -1.45 0.56 16.62
C ASP A 86 -2.07 -0.50 15.70
N LEU A 87 -1.33 -1.57 15.44
CA LEU A 87 -1.79 -2.64 14.56
C LEU A 87 -2.92 -3.47 15.17
N SER A 88 -3.17 -3.39 16.48
CA SER A 88 -4.21 -4.18 17.14
C SER A 88 -5.61 -3.86 16.60
N VAL A 89 -5.83 -2.61 16.16
CA VAL A 89 -7.10 -2.15 15.57
C VAL A 89 -7.41 -2.85 14.24
N LEU A 90 -6.39 -3.33 13.52
CA LEU A 90 -6.58 -4.04 12.23
C LEU A 90 -7.18 -5.43 12.39
N TRP A 91 -7.13 -5.98 13.61
CA TRP A 91 -7.54 -7.35 13.91
C TRP A 91 -8.74 -7.41 14.86
N ALA A 92 -9.18 -6.27 15.39
CA ALA A 92 -10.22 -6.21 16.42
C ALA A 92 -11.59 -6.73 15.92
N ASP A 93 -11.89 -6.58 14.62
CA ASP A 93 -13.18 -6.93 14.03
C ASP A 93 -13.14 -8.16 13.09
N VAL A 94 -11.98 -8.82 12.96
CA VAL A 94 -11.84 -10.04 12.15
C VAL A 94 -12.07 -11.26 13.04
N GLN A 95 -13.32 -11.71 13.15
CA GLN A 95 -13.62 -13.05 13.69
C GLN A 95 -13.20 -14.10 12.65
N LEU A 96 -12.20 -14.93 13.02
CA LEU A 96 -11.79 -16.11 12.26
C LEU A 96 -12.87 -17.21 12.26
#